data_AF-A0A2E4QF45-F1
#
_entry.id   AF-A0A2E4QF45-F1
#
_cell.length_a   1.000
_cell.length_b   1.000
_cell.length_c   1.000
_cell.angle_alpha   90.00
_cell.angle_beta   90.00
_cell.angle_gamma   90.00
#
_symmetry.space_group_name_H-M   'P 1'
#
loop_
_entity.id
_entity.type
_entity.pdbx_description
1 polymer ?
#
loop_
_entity_poly.entity_id
_entity_poly.type
_entity_poly.pdbx_seq_one_letter_code
_entity_poly.pdbx_strand_id
1 'polypeptide(L)'
;MMSFVHDLSHVLDEKRDEIVTWMAKKRSEIDVPIYGSVDIRDAGWKIAVVDANQFPAGFNNTSESDFPHLTERIAAHIERHKPGCEWVHIYPESHTRNQGYVENLRTLCQLVERAGYRCTIGNPELDGFD
;
A
#
# COMPACT_ATOMS: atom_id res chain seq x y z
N MET A 1 2.65 30.77 7.82
CA MET A 1 1.17 30.73 7.79
C MET A 1 0.79 29.29 8.14
N MET A 2 0.04 29.07 9.23
CA MET A 2 -0.39 27.71 9.61
C MET A 2 -1.40 27.21 8.56
N SER A 3 -1.35 25.94 8.19
CA SER A 3 -2.27 25.37 7.19
C SER A 3 -3.62 25.04 7.82
N PHE A 4 -4.66 24.96 6.98
CA PHE A 4 -6.00 24.52 7.41
C PHE A 4 -6.01 23.16 8.12
N VAL A 5 -5.10 22.24 7.76
CA VAL A 5 -4.89 20.96 8.48
C VAL A 5 -4.48 21.22 9.93
N HIS A 6 -3.55 22.15 10.14
CA HIS A 6 -3.00 22.44 11.46
C HIS A 6 -4.08 22.98 12.41
N ASP A 7 -4.92 23.88 11.92
CA ASP A 7 -6.01 24.46 12.71
C ASP A 7 -7.06 23.42 13.12
N LEU A 8 -7.30 22.41 12.28
CA LEU A 8 -8.25 21.32 12.56
C LEU A 8 -7.63 20.09 13.24
N SER A 9 -6.31 20.07 13.45
CA SER A 9 -5.61 18.90 14.03
C SER A 9 -6.15 18.52 15.41
N HIS A 10 -6.44 19.51 16.26
CA HIS A 10 -7.01 19.28 17.59
C HIS A 10 -8.36 18.55 17.53
N VAL A 11 -9.21 18.86 16.55
CA VAL A 11 -10.50 18.18 16.36
C VAL A 11 -10.28 16.71 15.98
N LEU A 12 -9.30 16.42 15.11
CA LEU A 12 -8.95 15.06 14.75
C LEU A 12 -8.44 14.26 15.95
N ASP A 13 -7.66 14.89 16.83
CA ASP A 13 -7.16 14.27 18.05
C ASP A 13 -8.27 14.01 19.07
N GLU A 14 -9.15 14.99 19.31
CA GLU A 14 -10.32 14.83 20.18
C GLU A 14 -11.28 13.75 19.69
N LYS A 15 -11.34 13.51 18.38
CA LYS A 15 -12.20 12.52 17.73
C LYS A 15 -11.50 11.22 17.37
N ARG A 16 -10.23 11.03 17.75
CA ARG A 16 -9.41 9.90 17.34
C ARG A 16 -10.07 8.54 17.58
N ASP A 17 -10.57 8.31 18.78
CA ASP A 17 -11.18 7.01 19.14
C ASP A 17 -12.48 6.74 18.38
N GLU A 18 -13.29 7.79 18.18
CA GLU A 18 -14.52 7.73 17.38
C GLU A 18 -14.21 7.39 15.92
N ILE A 19 -13.20 8.07 15.33
CA ILE A 19 -12.74 7.84 13.95
C ILE A 19 -12.18 6.43 13.79
N VAL A 20 -11.33 5.96 14.72
CA VAL A 20 -10.74 4.61 14.69
C VAL A 20 -11.83 3.54 14.76
N THR A 21 -12.80 3.70 15.66
CA THR A 21 -13.92 2.77 15.82
C THR A 21 -14.78 2.73 14.57
N TRP A 22 -15.09 3.90 14.00
CA TRP A 22 -15.86 4.01 12.77
C TRP A 22 -15.13 3.38 11.57
N MET A 23 -13.82 3.64 11.41
CA MET A 23 -12.99 3.06 10.36
C MET A 23 -12.94 1.53 10.44
N ALA A 24 -12.80 0.96 11.65
CA ALA A 24 -12.80 -0.48 11.85
C ALA A 24 -14.13 -1.11 11.41
N LYS A 25 -15.26 -0.50 11.82
CA LYS A 25 -16.59 -0.93 11.39
C LYS A 25 -16.74 -0.86 9.86
N LYS A 26 -16.37 0.26 9.23
CA LYS A 26 -16.45 0.41 7.76
C LYS A 26 -15.59 -0.59 7.01
N ARG A 27 -14.38 -0.88 7.49
CA ARG A 27 -13.51 -1.90 6.90
C ARG A 27 -14.04 -3.32 7.07
N SER A 28 -14.87 -3.60 8.08
CA SER A 28 -15.55 -4.90 8.21
C SER A 28 -16.75 -5.06 7.28
N GLU A 29 -17.27 -3.97 6.72
CA GLU A 29 -18.42 -3.96 5.81
C GLU A 29 -18.01 -4.22 4.34
N ILE A 30 -16.71 -4.18 4.02
CA ILE A 30 -16.18 -4.34 2.66
C ILE A 30 -14.97 -5.28 2.63
N ASP A 31 -14.70 -5.87 1.47
CA ASP A 31 -13.41 -6.52 1.22
C ASP A 31 -12.36 -5.44 0.92
N VAL A 32 -11.33 -5.36 1.74
CA VAL A 32 -10.29 -4.32 1.64
C VAL A 32 -9.16 -4.88 0.80
N PRO A 33 -8.74 -4.22 -0.31
CA PRO A 33 -7.65 -4.73 -1.15
C PRO A 33 -6.34 -4.85 -0.36
N ILE A 34 -5.41 -5.67 -0.88
CA ILE A 34 -4.10 -5.89 -0.25
C ILE A 34 -3.31 -4.59 -0.09
N TYR A 35 -3.43 -3.69 -1.07
CA TYR A 35 -2.80 -2.38 -1.05
C TYR A 35 -3.62 -1.35 -1.85
N GLY A 36 -3.15 -0.12 -1.85
CA GLY A 36 -3.61 0.98 -2.70
C GLY A 36 -2.90 2.26 -2.29
N SER A 37 -2.87 3.25 -3.17
CA SER A 37 -2.40 4.60 -2.84
C SER A 37 -3.49 5.62 -3.08
N VAL A 38 -3.41 6.74 -2.37
CA VAL A 38 -4.26 7.91 -2.59
C VAL A 38 -3.37 9.15 -2.63
N ASP A 39 -3.61 10.00 -3.62
CA ASP A 39 -2.94 11.30 -3.68
C ASP A 39 -3.79 12.32 -2.93
N ILE A 40 -3.17 13.02 -1.98
CA ILE A 40 -3.81 14.06 -1.18
C ILE A 40 -3.21 15.41 -1.56
N ARG A 41 -4.06 16.41 -1.80
CA ARG A 41 -3.63 17.80 -2.00
C ARG A 41 -4.18 18.69 -0.90
N ASP A 42 -3.30 19.52 -0.34
CA ASP A 42 -3.65 20.61 0.58
C ASP A 42 -3.48 21.95 -0.14
N ALA A 43 -4.60 22.68 -0.33
CA ALA A 43 -4.63 23.99 -0.95
C ALA A 43 -4.60 25.15 0.08
N GLY A 44 -4.43 24.84 1.36
CA GLY A 44 -4.46 25.81 2.47
C GLY A 44 -5.87 26.21 2.93
N TRP A 45 -6.91 25.87 2.17
CA TRP A 45 -8.34 26.06 2.53
C TRP A 45 -9.17 24.78 2.31
N LYS A 46 -8.58 23.75 1.71
CA LYS A 46 -9.21 22.46 1.44
C LYS A 46 -8.14 21.39 1.32
N ILE A 47 -8.42 20.24 1.95
CA ILE A 47 -7.65 19.02 1.78
C ILE A 47 -8.56 18.00 1.10
N ALA A 48 -8.09 17.39 0.03
CA ALA A 48 -8.89 16.40 -0.70
C ALA A 48 -8.02 15.28 -1.26
N VAL A 49 -8.60 14.09 -1.31
CA VAL A 49 -8.11 13.01 -2.17
C VAL A 49 -8.40 13.40 -3.61
N VAL A 50 -7.38 13.35 -4.46
CA VAL A 50 -7.48 13.73 -5.89
C VAL A 50 -7.26 12.55 -6.84
N ASP A 51 -6.62 11.49 -6.36
CA ASP A 51 -6.43 10.24 -7.10
C ASP A 51 -6.48 9.05 -6.14
N ALA A 52 -6.94 7.91 -6.63
CA ALA A 52 -6.88 6.64 -5.93
C ALA A 52 -6.41 5.56 -6.92
N ASN A 53 -5.27 4.93 -6.61
CA ASN A 53 -4.67 3.91 -7.45
C ASN A 53 -4.69 2.55 -6.73
N GLN A 54 -5.32 1.57 -7.37
CA GLN A 54 -5.44 0.21 -6.86
C GLN A 54 -4.15 -0.63 -7.05
N PHE A 55 -3.26 -0.22 -7.97
CA PHE A 55 -1.99 -0.90 -8.27
C PHE A 55 -0.83 0.11 -8.26
N PRO A 56 -0.47 0.64 -7.07
CA PRO A 56 0.58 1.65 -6.98
C PRO A 56 1.96 1.08 -7.30
N ALA A 57 2.79 1.94 -7.90
CA ALA A 57 4.15 1.62 -8.34
C ALA A 57 5.23 2.41 -7.56
N GLY A 58 5.04 2.59 -6.26
CA GLY A 58 5.88 3.48 -5.42
C GLY A 58 6.41 2.87 -4.13
N PHE A 59 6.42 1.53 -3.98
CA PHE A 59 6.92 0.88 -2.76
C PHE A 59 8.40 1.18 -2.50
N ASN A 60 9.20 1.41 -3.54
CA ASN A 60 10.61 1.82 -3.42
C ASN A 60 10.80 3.21 -2.79
N ASN A 61 9.74 4.02 -2.69
CA ASN A 61 9.79 5.33 -2.01
C ASN A 61 9.42 5.24 -0.51
N THR A 62 9.11 4.05 0.00
CA THR A 62 8.80 3.86 1.43
C THR A 62 10.09 3.82 2.26
N SER A 63 10.03 4.35 3.49
CA SER A 63 11.19 4.34 4.38
C SER A 63 11.47 2.92 4.87
N GLU A 64 12.74 2.51 4.95
CA GLU A 64 13.12 1.21 5.50
C GLU A 64 12.63 1.01 6.95
N SER A 65 12.47 2.09 7.71
CA SER A 65 11.91 2.07 9.06
C SER A 65 10.47 1.54 9.11
N ASP A 66 9.72 1.67 8.01
CA ASP A 66 8.33 1.24 7.93
C ASP A 66 8.19 -0.22 7.50
N PHE A 67 9.28 -0.86 7.03
CA PHE A 67 9.24 -2.23 6.50
C PHE A 67 8.70 -3.24 7.51
N PRO A 68 9.05 -3.21 8.81
CA PRO A 68 8.45 -4.12 9.79
C PRO A 68 6.92 -4.01 9.82
N HIS A 69 6.39 -2.78 9.77
CA HIS A 69 4.94 -2.57 9.78
C HIS A 69 4.28 -3.02 8.48
N LEU A 70 4.85 -2.65 7.33
CA LEU A 70 4.33 -3.06 6.02
C LEU A 70 4.31 -4.59 5.88
N THR A 71 5.38 -5.24 6.33
CA THR A 71 5.53 -6.71 6.34
C THR A 71 4.43 -7.36 7.19
N GLU A 72 4.21 -6.88 8.41
CA GLU A 72 3.15 -7.38 9.29
C GLU A 72 1.77 -7.23 8.66
N ARG A 73 1.50 -6.08 8.02
CA ARG A 73 0.21 -5.82 7.35
C ARG A 73 -0.01 -6.73 6.13
N ILE A 74 1.02 -6.98 5.33
CA ILE A 74 0.96 -7.92 4.20
C ILE A 74 0.67 -9.33 4.71
N ALA A 75 1.40 -9.81 5.72
CA ALA A 75 1.17 -11.12 6.32
C ALA A 75 -0.25 -11.28 6.87
N ALA A 76 -0.70 -10.31 7.67
CA ALA A 76 -2.05 -10.32 8.23
C ALA A 76 -3.14 -10.27 7.15
N HIS A 77 -2.89 -9.55 6.06
CA HIS A 77 -3.82 -9.53 4.92
C HIS A 77 -3.86 -10.90 4.22
N ILE A 78 -2.71 -11.49 3.88
CA ILE A 78 -2.65 -12.77 3.18
C ILE A 78 -3.26 -13.87 4.04
N GLU A 79 -2.87 -13.99 5.31
CA GLU A 79 -3.37 -15.03 6.22
C GLU A 79 -4.89 -14.96 6.38
N ARG A 80 -5.45 -13.75 6.47
CA ARG A 80 -6.90 -13.56 6.57
C ARG A 80 -7.67 -14.01 5.32
N HIS A 81 -7.12 -13.80 4.11
CA HIS A 81 -7.84 -14.08 2.86
C HIS A 81 -7.50 -15.46 2.26
N LYS A 82 -6.29 -15.95 2.51
CA LYS A 82 -5.73 -17.22 2.02
C LYS A 82 -4.86 -17.86 3.12
N PRO A 83 -5.48 -18.41 4.20
CA PRO A 83 -4.76 -19.16 5.21
C PRO A 83 -3.95 -20.30 4.59
N GLY A 84 -2.72 -20.51 5.06
CA GLY A 84 -1.82 -21.54 4.51
C GLY A 84 -1.25 -21.22 3.13
N CYS A 85 -1.31 -19.96 2.69
CA CYS A 85 -0.56 -19.51 1.51
C CYS A 85 0.94 -19.69 1.77
N GLU A 86 1.63 -20.37 0.86
CA GLU A 86 3.09 -20.54 0.93
C GLU A 86 3.82 -19.69 -0.13
N TRP A 87 3.11 -19.30 -1.19
CA TRP A 87 3.69 -18.65 -2.36
C TRP A 87 2.78 -17.56 -2.92
N VAL A 88 3.35 -16.37 -3.06
CA VAL A 88 2.78 -15.21 -3.75
C VAL A 88 3.51 -14.97 -5.07
N HIS A 89 2.75 -14.81 -6.16
CA HIS A 89 3.29 -14.41 -7.45
C HIS A 89 2.85 -12.98 -7.76
N ILE A 90 3.81 -12.10 -8.03
CA ILE A 90 3.58 -10.73 -8.48
C ILE A 90 3.55 -10.75 -10.00
N TYR A 91 2.40 -10.38 -10.57
CA TYR A 91 2.22 -10.20 -12.00
C TYR A 91 2.45 -8.71 -12.37
N PRO A 92 3.61 -8.34 -12.94
CA PRO A 92 3.93 -6.96 -13.27
C PRO A 92 3.29 -6.53 -14.59
N GLU A 93 3.15 -5.22 -14.76
CA GLU A 93 2.86 -4.61 -16.06
C GLU A 93 3.99 -4.87 -17.06
N SER A 94 3.67 -4.85 -18.35
CA SER A 94 4.61 -5.12 -19.45
C SER A 94 5.65 -3.98 -19.66
N HIS A 95 5.81 -3.09 -18.68
CA HIS A 95 6.70 -1.92 -18.70
C HIS A 95 8.14 -2.27 -18.27
N THR A 96 8.93 -2.80 -19.20
CA THR A 96 10.27 -3.36 -18.91
C THR A 96 11.41 -2.34 -18.80
N ARG A 97 11.22 -1.09 -19.26
CA ARG A 97 12.32 -0.10 -19.36
C ARG A 97 12.37 0.93 -18.23
N ASN A 98 11.38 0.95 -17.34
CA ASN A 98 11.33 1.91 -16.23
C ASN A 98 12.08 1.34 -15.01
N GLN A 99 13.29 1.86 -14.74
CA GLN A 99 14.11 1.42 -13.60
C GLN A 99 13.39 1.60 -12.25
N GLY A 100 12.66 2.69 -12.06
CA GLY A 100 11.89 2.92 -10.83
C GLY A 100 10.77 1.88 -10.63
N TYR A 101 10.15 1.42 -11.72
CA TYR A 101 9.18 0.33 -11.65
C TYR A 101 9.83 -1.01 -11.26
N VAL A 102 11.01 -1.30 -11.79
CA VAL A 102 11.79 -2.49 -11.40
C VAL A 102 12.17 -2.45 -9.92
N GLU A 103 12.59 -1.30 -9.41
CA GLU A 103 12.86 -1.11 -7.99
C GLU A 103 11.62 -1.29 -7.14
N ASN A 104 10.48 -0.72 -7.55
CA ASN A 104 9.20 -0.94 -6.90
C ASN A 104 8.84 -2.44 -6.80
N LEU A 105 8.98 -3.20 -7.89
CA LEU A 105 8.71 -4.64 -7.90
C LEU A 105 9.66 -5.39 -6.95
N ARG A 106 10.95 -5.02 -6.93
CA ARG A 106 11.93 -5.61 -6.03
C ARG A 106 11.58 -5.34 -4.56
N THR A 107 11.24 -4.10 -4.21
CA THR A 107 10.83 -3.75 -2.85
C THR A 107 9.57 -4.49 -2.43
N LEU A 108 8.56 -4.59 -3.32
CA LEU A 108 7.34 -5.34 -3.02
C LEU A 108 7.63 -6.83 -2.80
N CYS A 109 8.47 -7.44 -3.64
CA CYS A 109 8.92 -8.82 -3.48
C CYS A 109 9.62 -9.04 -2.14
N GLN A 110 10.53 -8.13 -1.77
CA GLN A 110 11.22 -8.18 -0.48
C GLN A 110 10.26 -8.09 0.71
N LEU A 111 9.24 -7.23 0.65
CA LEU A 111 8.24 -7.13 1.71
C LEU A 111 7.43 -8.43 1.87
N VAL A 112 7.07 -9.07 0.76
CA VAL A 112 6.37 -10.36 0.74
C VAL A 112 7.25 -11.49 1.29
N GLU A 113 8.54 -11.52 0.92
CA GLU A 113 9.49 -12.50 1.44
C GLU A 113 9.74 -12.33 2.94
N ARG A 114 9.89 -11.08 3.41
CA ARG A 114 9.99 -10.77 4.85
C ARG A 114 8.72 -11.16 5.60
N ALA A 115 7.58 -11.19 4.93
CA ALA A 115 6.31 -11.61 5.51
C ALA A 115 6.19 -13.13 5.66
N GLY A 116 7.21 -13.89 5.23
CA GLY A 116 7.31 -15.34 5.39
C GLY A 116 6.82 -16.14 4.19
N TYR A 117 6.52 -15.50 3.07
CA TYR A 117 6.03 -16.16 1.86
C TYR A 117 7.15 -16.31 0.83
N ARG A 118 7.14 -17.40 0.06
CA ARG A 118 7.90 -17.43 -1.19
C ARG A 118 7.32 -16.37 -2.12
N CYS A 119 8.17 -15.59 -2.78
CA CYS A 119 7.74 -14.61 -3.77
C CYS A 119 8.39 -14.87 -5.14
N THR A 120 7.65 -14.63 -6.21
CA THR A 120 8.17 -14.63 -7.58
C THR A 120 7.55 -13.49 -8.36
N ILE A 121 8.26 -12.99 -9.38
CA ILE A 121 7.77 -11.96 -10.28
C ILE A 121 7.81 -12.52 -11.70
N GLY A 122 6.73 -12.35 -12.47
CA GLY A 122 6.74 -12.75 -13.87
C GLY A 122 5.48 -12.36 -14.62
N ASN A 123 5.64 -12.09 -15.92
CA ASN A 123 4.52 -11.88 -16.84
C ASN A 123 4.80 -12.70 -18.10
N PRO A 124 3.93 -13.65 -18.51
CA PRO A 124 4.12 -14.46 -19.71
C PRO A 124 4.20 -13.63 -21.01
N GLU A 125 3.67 -12.42 -21.03
CA GLU A 125 3.79 -11.51 -22.18
C GLU A 125 5.21 -10.95 -22.36
N LEU A 126 6.05 -11.06 -21.32
CA LEU A 126 7.45 -10.67 -21.35
C LEU A 126 8.38 -11.85 -21.66
N ASP A 127 7.83 -13.04 -21.86
CA ASP A 127 8.60 -14.23 -22.20
C ASP A 127 9.23 -14.04 -23.60
N GLY A 128 10.56 -14.13 -23.69
CA GLY A 128 11.34 -13.89 -24.91
C GLY A 128 11.87 -12.45 -25.11
N PHE A 129 11.69 -11.54 -24.15
CA PHE A 129 12.48 -10.31 -24.09
C PHE A 129 13.75 -10.55 -23.26
N ASP A 130 14.86 -10.86 -23.94
CA ASP A 130 16.21 -10.95 -23.35
C ASP A 130 16.70 -9.60 -22.78
#